data_AF-A0A432G8W5-F1
#
_entry.id   AF-A0A432G8W5-F1
#
_cell.length_a   1.000
_cell.length_b   1.000
_cell.length_c   1.000
_cell.angle_alpha   90.00
_cell.angle_beta   90.00
_cell.angle_gamma   90.00
#
_symmetry.space_group_name_H-M   'P 1'
#
loop_
_entity.id
_entity.type
_entity.pdbx_description
1 polymer ?
#
loop_
_entity_poly.entity_id
_entity_poly.type
_entity_poly.pdbx_seq_one_letter_code
_entity_poly.pdbx_strand_id
1 'polypeptide(L)' 'MQIAIPKEIKPLEGRVALVPEAAAELVAQGHRVLLQAGAGEASGYPDEAYRRHGVA' A
#
# COMPACT_ATOMS: atom_id res chain seq x y z
N MET A 1 -8.69 -12.08 -5.43
CA MET A 1 -9.16 -11.73 -4.06
C MET A 1 -8.99 -10.23 -3.82
N GLN A 2 -9.68 -9.63 -2.84
CA GLN A 2 -9.48 -8.22 -2.45
C GLN A 2 -8.59 -8.14 -1.21
N ILE A 3 -7.59 -7.27 -1.23
CA ILE A 3 -6.60 -7.07 -0.15
C ILE A 3 -6.54 -5.57 0.12
N ALA A 4 -6.66 -5.15 1.38
CA ALA A 4 -6.65 -3.74 1.76
C ALA A 4 -5.48 -3.43 2.70
N ILE A 5 -4.82 -2.31 2.47
CA ILE A 5 -3.68 -1.80 3.24
C ILE A 5 -4.15 -0.52 3.95
N PRO A 6 -4.63 -0.61 5.22
CA PRO A 6 -5.01 0.56 6.00
C PRO A 6 -3.79 1.34 6.49
N LYS A 7 -4.03 2.60 6.88
CA LYS A 7 -3.04 3.41 7.58
C LYS A 7 -2.93 2.97 9.04
N GLU A 8 -1.71 2.84 9.53
CA GLU A 8 -1.44 2.59 10.93
C GLU A 8 -1.89 3.78 11.80
N ILE A 9 -2.55 3.48 12.92
CA ILE A 9 -3.08 4.50 13.85
C ILE A 9 -2.31 4.54 15.17
N LYS A 10 -1.39 3.60 15.39
CA LYS A 10 -0.64 3.50 16.64
C LYS A 10 0.36 4.66 16.72
N PRO A 11 0.45 5.37 17.87
CA PRO A 11 1.45 6.41 18.06
C PRO A 11 2.86 5.86 17.81
N LEU A 12 3.67 6.64 17.09
CA LEU A 12 5.05 6.29 16.71
C LEU A 12 5.16 5.05 15.79
N GLU A 13 4.07 4.60 15.18
CA GLU A 13 4.11 3.59 14.12
C GLU A 13 4.14 4.28 12.76
N GLY A 14 5.30 4.22 12.10
CA GLY A 14 5.52 4.81 10.78
C GLY A 14 5.57 3.80 9.64
N ARG A 15 5.46 2.48 9.94
CA ARG A 15 5.54 1.42 8.93
C ARG A 15 4.23 1.28 8.16
N VAL A 16 4.32 0.62 7.01
CA VAL A 16 3.20 0.20 6.17
C VAL A 16 3.32 -1.29 5.89
N ALA A 17 2.20 -2.00 5.78
CA ALA A 17 2.18 -3.46 5.67
C ALA A 17 2.86 -4.00 4.40
N LEU A 18 2.81 -3.24 3.29
CA LEU A 18 3.42 -3.62 2.01
C LEU A 18 4.12 -2.41 1.38
N VAL A 19 5.35 -2.61 0.92
CA VAL A 19 6.04 -1.67 0.04
C VAL A 19 5.42 -1.72 -1.37
N PRO A 20 5.59 -0.66 -2.20
CA PRO A 20 4.98 -0.61 -3.54
C PRO A 20 5.28 -1.83 -4.42
N GLU A 21 6.50 -2.35 -4.37
CA GLU A 21 6.94 -3.51 -5.17
C GLU A 21 6.21 -4.80 -4.76
N ALA A 22 6.06 -5.03 -3.46
CA ALA A 22 5.32 -6.20 -2.94
C ALA A 22 3.82 -6.10 -3.25
N ALA A 23 3.25 -4.89 -3.19
CA ALA A 23 1.87 -4.66 -3.63
C ALA A 23 1.71 -4.92 -5.14
N ALA A 24 2.71 -4.55 -5.95
CA ALA A 24 2.72 -4.79 -7.39
C ALA A 24 2.70 -6.29 -7.73
N GLU A 25 3.45 -7.11 -7.01
CA GLU A 25 3.44 -8.57 -7.19
C GLU A 25 2.04 -9.18 -6.96
N LEU A 26 1.32 -8.70 -5.94
CA LEU A 26 -0.06 -9.12 -5.68
C LEU A 26 -1.01 -8.68 -6.79
N VAL A 27 -0.85 -7.46 -7.30
CA VAL A 27 -1.63 -7.00 -8.47
C VAL A 27 -1.34 -7.87 -9.69
N ALA A 28 -0.07 -8.20 -9.95
CA ALA A 28 0.34 -9.06 -11.06
C ALA A 28 -0.21 -10.49 -10.96
N GLN A 29 -0.42 -10.99 -9.75
CA GLN A 29 -1.09 -12.28 -9.49
C GLN A 29 -2.62 -12.22 -9.65
N GLY A 30 -3.19 -11.07 -10.01
CA GLY A 30 -4.63 -10.88 -10.22
C GLY A 30 -5.41 -10.54 -8.94
N HIS A 31 -4.73 -10.16 -7.86
CA HIS A 31 -5.41 -9.63 -6.68
C HIS A 31 -5.77 -8.15 -6.89
N ARG A 32 -6.91 -7.73 -6.34
CA ARG A 32 -7.26 -6.31 -6.25
C ARG A 32 -6.70 -5.78 -4.93
N VAL A 33 -5.68 -4.94 -5.01
CA VAL A 33 -5.05 -4.30 -3.85
C VAL A 33 -5.61 -2.89 -3.69
N LEU A 34 -6.02 -2.55 -2.47
CA LEU A 34 -6.56 -1.25 -2.08
C LEU A 34 -5.62 -0.60 -1.06
N LEU A 35 -5.30 0.67 -1.23
CA LEU A 35 -4.51 1.45 -0.27
C LEU A 35 -5.35 2.57 0.33
N GLN A 36 -5.34 2.69 1.67
CA GLN A 36 -5.84 3.91 2.29
C GLN A 36 -4.91 5.08 1.95
N ALA A 37 -5.47 6.18 1.45
CA ALA A 37 -4.69 7.37 1.09
C ALA A 37 -3.76 7.81 2.24
N GLY A 38 -2.49 7.99 1.92
CA GLY A 38 -1.46 8.41 2.88
C GLY A 38 -0.99 7.33 3.86
N ALA A 39 -1.31 6.05 3.64
CA ALA A 39 -0.84 4.95 4.50
C ALA A 39 0.67 4.72 4.41
N GLY A 40 1.27 4.93 3.23
CA GLY A 40 2.71 4.75 3.00
C GLY A 40 3.58 5.98 3.30
N GLU A 41 2.98 7.16 3.52
CA GLU A 41 3.73 8.43 3.61
C GLU A 41 4.78 8.44 4.72
N ALA A 42 4.42 7.94 5.92
CA ALA A 42 5.34 7.88 7.06
C ALA A 42 6.50 6.88 6.83
N SER A 43 6.32 5.91 5.92
CA SER A 43 7.35 4.97 5.48
C SER A 43 8.15 5.49 4.28
N GLY A 44 7.85 6.69 3.76
CA GLY A 44 8.51 7.27 2.59
C GLY A 44 7.96 6.81 1.24
N TYR A 45 6.79 6.16 1.22
CA TYR A 45 6.14 5.68 0.00
C TYR A 45 4.90 6.54 -0.32
N PRO A 46 4.98 7.48 -1.28
CA PRO A 46 3.82 8.27 -1.66
C PRO A 46 2.77 7.41 -2.37
N ASP A 47 1.49 7.78 -2.26
CA ASP A 47 0.38 7.08 -2.93
C ASP A 47 0.63 6.84 -4.42
N GLU A 48 1.31 7.77 -5.10
CA GLU A 48 1.63 7.64 -6.53
C GLU A 48 2.50 6.41 -6.84
N ALA A 49 3.42 6.05 -5.92
CA ALA A 49 4.25 4.87 -6.10
C ALA A 49 3.40 3.59 -6.16
N TYR A 50 2.35 3.51 -5.34
CA TYR A 50 1.39 2.40 -5.38
C TYR A 50 0.49 2.45 -6.62
N ARG A 51 -0.03 3.63 -6.97
CA ARG A 51 -0.92 3.80 -8.14
C ARG A 51 -0.26 3.39 -9.45
N ARG A 52 1.04 3.64 -9.61
CA ARG A 52 1.82 3.20 -10.79
C ARG A 52 1.80 1.67 -10.99
N HIS A 53 1.52 0.91 -9.93
CA HIS A 53 1.42 -0.55 -9.96
C HIS A 53 -0.01 -1.08 -10.00
N GLY A 54 -1.02 -0.23 -10.23
CA GLY A 54 -2.42 -0.64 -10.31
C GLY A 54 -3.08 -0.90 -8.95
N VAL A 55 -2.43 -0.49 -7.85
CA VAL A 55 -3.07 -0.42 -6.53
C VAL A 55 -4.07 0.74 -6.55
N ALA A 56 -5.30 0.47 -6.09
CA ALA A 56 -6.39 1.44 -6.09
C ALA A 56 -6.51 2.21 -4.77
#